data_AF-A0A958QHN3-F1
#
_entry.id   AF-A0A958QHN3-F1
#
_cell.length_a   1.000
_cell.length_b   1.000
_cell.length_c   1.000
_cell.angle_alpha   90.00
_cell.angle_beta   90.00
_cell.angle_gamma   90.00
#
_symmetry.space_group_name_H-M   'P 1'
#
loop_
_entity.id
_entity.type
_entity.pdbx_description
1 polymer ?
#
loop_
_entity_poly.entity_id
_entity_poly.type
_entity_poly.pdbx_seq_one_letter_code
_entity_poly.pdbx_strand_id
1 'polypeptide(L)'
;MGRRQQKLEVARKKLLDGIGVPELHEFKPDPFQSEAIESLHDGVDTLVIAPTGAGKTYIAVEAIRRVVEEGARAVYTAPLKALSNAKYTEFKNKFEPEHRVGLLTGDRKIEGDAAIVVATTEIYRNELYDLKERGRYSLVVLDEFHYLADAQRGPVWEESVILSARSSTLLMLSASISNAQQVADWIHDIRGREVRIVSIQERPVELRLAFLHPEYGVIPLENENHEIFTEVKEFYAGAKSGGRRGKGGRRRYQGGRKGGRSGSGKKKR
;
A
#
# COMPACT_ATOMS: atom_id res chain seq x y z
N MET A 1 42.13 15.57 -1.11
CA MET A 1 41.14 14.47 -1.19
C MET A 1 40.64 14.00 0.18
N GLY A 2 41.48 13.90 1.23
CA GLY A 2 41.07 13.32 2.53
C GLY A 2 39.89 13.98 3.26
N ARG A 3 39.86 15.32 3.38
CA ARG A 3 38.80 16.03 4.14
C ARG A 3 37.40 15.85 3.55
N ARG A 4 37.30 15.78 2.22
CA ARG A 4 36.02 15.63 1.51
C ARG A 4 35.44 14.23 1.72
N GLN A 5 36.27 13.21 1.56
CA GLN A 5 35.89 11.82 1.80
C GLN A 5 35.45 11.62 3.27
N GLN A 6 36.22 12.18 4.21
CA GLN A 6 35.92 12.08 5.63
C GLN A 6 34.58 12.73 6.01
N LYS A 7 34.25 13.89 5.42
CA LYS A 7 32.93 14.54 5.61
C LYS A 7 31.79 13.64 5.12
N LEU A 8 31.95 13.01 3.96
CA LEU A 8 30.94 12.10 3.38
C LEU A 8 30.80 10.81 4.19
N GLU A 9 31.88 10.29 4.77
CA GLU A 9 31.81 9.13 5.66
C GLU A 9 31.04 9.42 6.95
N VAL A 10 31.28 10.57 7.58
CA VAL A 10 30.52 11.00 8.77
C VAL A 10 29.04 11.17 8.42
N ALA A 11 28.74 11.83 7.30
CA ALA A 11 27.37 12.03 6.84
C ALA A 11 26.67 10.70 6.51
N ARG A 12 27.37 9.76 5.87
CA ARG A 12 26.87 8.40 5.61
C ARG A 12 26.62 7.64 6.91
N LYS A 13 27.53 7.71 7.88
CA LYS A 13 27.36 7.04 9.17
C LYS A 13 26.10 7.54 9.87
N LYS A 14 25.87 8.87 9.89
CA LYS A 14 24.66 9.48 10.45
C LYS A 14 23.39 9.04 9.70
N LEU A 15 23.43 9.01 8.37
CA LEU A 15 22.31 8.56 7.54
C LEU A 15 21.88 7.13 7.88
N LEU A 16 22.85 6.23 8.03
CA LEU A 16 22.62 4.80 8.28
C LEU A 16 22.43 4.45 9.75
N ASP A 17 22.61 5.41 10.66
CA ASP A 17 22.52 5.19 12.10
C ASP A 17 21.10 4.76 12.51
N GLY A 18 20.99 3.73 13.34
CA GLY A 18 19.70 3.21 13.79
C GLY A 18 18.90 2.44 12.71
N ILE A 19 19.42 2.24 11.49
CA ILE A 19 18.80 1.32 10.53
C ILE A 19 19.02 -0.12 11.00
N GLY A 20 17.93 -0.80 11.31
CA GLY A 20 17.94 -2.19 11.79
C GLY A 20 16.54 -2.69 12.10
N VAL A 21 16.46 -3.90 12.64
CA VAL A 21 15.21 -4.41 13.23
C VAL A 21 15.10 -3.82 14.64
N PRO A 22 14.05 -3.06 14.95
CA PRO A 22 13.86 -2.52 16.29
C PRO A 22 13.65 -3.66 17.31
N GLU A 23 13.95 -3.40 18.57
CA GLU A 23 13.64 -4.35 19.64
C GLU A 23 12.13 -4.59 19.73
N LEU A 24 11.74 -5.85 19.89
CA LEU A 24 10.34 -6.24 20.07
C LEU A 24 9.85 -5.73 21.42
N HIS A 25 8.85 -4.86 21.38
CA HIS A 25 8.14 -4.38 22.55
C HIS A 25 6.68 -4.79 22.46
N GLU A 26 5.98 -4.72 23.60
CA GLU A 26 4.53 -4.93 23.63
C GLU A 26 3.85 -3.93 22.70
N PHE A 27 3.03 -4.46 21.78
CA PHE A 27 2.32 -3.62 20.83
C PHE A 27 1.27 -2.79 21.57
N LYS A 28 1.32 -1.47 21.37
CA LYS A 28 0.29 -0.53 21.83
C LYS A 28 -0.23 0.23 20.63
N PRO A 29 -1.56 0.31 20.44
CA PRO A 29 -2.12 1.08 19.34
C PRO A 29 -1.79 2.56 19.53
N ASP A 30 -1.52 3.24 18.41
CA ASP A 30 -1.36 4.69 18.41
C ASP A 30 -2.71 5.37 18.73
N PRO A 31 -2.72 6.60 19.29
CA PRO A 31 -3.95 7.30 19.66
C PRO A 31 -4.98 7.39 18.52
N PHE A 32 -4.53 7.65 17.29
CA PHE A 32 -5.42 7.72 16.13
C PHE A 32 -6.03 6.35 15.76
N GLN A 33 -5.34 5.25 16.06
CA GLN A 33 -5.86 3.91 15.84
C GLN A 33 -6.97 3.62 16.84
N SER A 34 -6.76 3.94 18.12
CA SER A 34 -7.77 3.81 19.16
C SER A 34 -9.00 4.67 18.89
N GLU A 35 -8.81 5.94 18.50
CA GLU A 35 -9.91 6.85 18.13
C GLU A 35 -10.74 6.30 16.95
N ALA A 36 -10.08 5.80 15.91
CA ALA A 36 -10.78 5.21 14.77
C ALA A 36 -11.57 3.95 15.16
N ILE A 37 -11.01 3.09 16.01
CA ILE A 37 -11.69 1.88 16.50
C ILE A 37 -12.91 2.24 17.35
N GLU A 38 -12.80 3.25 18.23
CA GLU A 38 -13.91 3.73 19.06
C GLU A 38 -15.03 4.36 18.20
N SER A 39 -14.68 5.17 17.20
CA SER A 39 -15.65 5.73 16.24
C SER A 39 -16.42 4.63 15.49
N LEU A 40 -15.70 3.63 14.96
CA LEU A 40 -16.33 2.46 14.35
C LEU A 40 -17.16 1.68 15.37
N HIS A 41 -16.78 1.71 16.64
CA HIS A 41 -17.48 0.99 17.68
C HIS A 41 -18.92 1.51 17.86
N ASP A 42 -19.07 2.82 17.76
CA ASP A 42 -20.36 3.51 17.87
C ASP A 42 -21.16 3.47 16.55
N GLY A 43 -20.67 2.72 15.55
CA GLY A 43 -21.28 2.60 14.24
C GLY A 43 -21.10 3.84 13.36
N VAL A 44 -20.16 4.74 13.68
CA VAL A 44 -19.92 5.94 12.88
C VAL A 44 -19.06 5.59 11.67
N ASP A 45 -19.47 6.06 10.48
CA ASP A 45 -18.65 5.89 9.27
C ASP A 45 -17.33 6.65 9.49
N THR A 46 -16.18 6.02 9.25
CA THR A 46 -14.89 6.58 9.69
C THR A 46 -13.92 6.68 8.52
N LEU A 47 -13.45 7.89 8.23
CA LEU A 47 -12.42 8.20 7.25
C LEU A 47 -11.06 8.37 7.93
N VAL A 48 -10.17 7.39 7.76
CA VAL A 48 -8.82 7.40 8.31
C VAL A 48 -7.82 7.85 7.26
N ILE A 49 -7.09 8.93 7.54
CA ILE A 49 -6.05 9.49 6.67
C ILE A 49 -4.71 9.40 7.41
N ALA A 50 -3.88 8.44 7.00
CA ALA A 50 -2.58 8.24 7.62
C ALA A 50 -1.57 7.74 6.58
N PRO A 51 -0.27 8.11 6.67
CA PRO A 51 0.73 7.66 5.72
C PRO A 51 0.81 6.13 5.58
N THR A 52 1.26 5.64 4.42
CA THR A 52 1.55 4.21 4.26
C THR A 52 2.63 3.79 5.25
N GLY A 53 2.43 2.65 5.90
CA GLY A 53 3.29 2.19 6.99
C GLY A 53 2.86 2.64 8.38
N ALA A 54 1.86 3.52 8.52
CA ALA A 54 1.36 3.96 9.82
C ALA A 54 0.44 2.96 10.55
N GLY A 55 0.30 1.73 10.04
CA GLY A 55 -0.51 0.70 10.71
C GLY A 55 -2.01 0.78 10.49
N LYS A 56 -2.52 1.45 9.44
CA LYS A 56 -3.96 1.50 9.10
C LYS A 56 -4.66 0.13 9.08
N THR A 57 -3.95 -0.92 8.64
CA THR A 57 -4.47 -2.30 8.64
C THR A 57 -4.85 -2.78 10.04
N TYR A 58 -4.19 -2.32 11.10
CA TYR A 58 -4.55 -2.69 12.47
C TYR A 58 -5.99 -2.28 12.80
N ILE A 59 -6.40 -1.05 12.45
CA ILE A 59 -7.79 -0.57 12.61
C ILE A 59 -8.77 -1.50 11.90
N ALA A 60 -8.48 -1.89 10.65
CA ALA A 60 -9.34 -2.81 9.91
C ALA A 60 -9.43 -4.19 10.56
N VAL A 61 -8.31 -4.73 11.06
CA VAL A 61 -8.29 -6.05 11.71
C VAL A 61 -9.14 -6.05 12.97
N GLU A 62 -9.02 -5.03 13.83
CA GLU A 62 -9.80 -4.94 15.06
C GLU A 62 -11.29 -4.67 14.78
N ALA A 63 -11.60 -3.82 13.80
CA ALA A 63 -12.98 -3.59 13.37
C ALA A 63 -13.63 -4.87 12.81
N ILE A 64 -12.91 -5.63 11.98
CA ILE A 64 -13.38 -6.91 11.44
C ILE A 64 -13.58 -7.92 12.58
N ARG A 65 -12.61 -8.03 13.50
CA ARG A 65 -12.66 -8.94 14.65
C ARG A 65 -13.95 -8.78 15.43
N ARG A 66 -14.24 -7.55 15.85
CA ARG A 66 -15.45 -7.26 16.61
C ARG A 66 -16.72 -7.68 15.85
N VAL A 67 -16.82 -7.33 14.58
CA VAL A 67 -18.00 -7.62 13.76
C VAL A 67 -18.25 -9.12 13.63
N VAL A 68 -17.20 -9.93 13.48
CA VAL A 68 -17.35 -11.38 13.36
C VAL A 68 -17.59 -12.08 14.70
N GLU A 69 -17.08 -11.52 15.80
CA GLU A 69 -17.39 -11.96 17.17
C GLU A 69 -18.86 -11.71 17.53
N GLU A 70 -19.47 -10.64 17.00
CA GLU A 70 -20.90 -10.35 17.09
C GLU A 70 -21.76 -11.23 16.14
N GLY A 71 -21.15 -12.14 15.38
CA GLY A 71 -21.84 -13.03 14.44
C GLY A 71 -22.26 -12.37 13.12
N ALA A 72 -21.81 -11.13 12.89
CA ALA A 72 -22.03 -10.41 11.65
C ALA A 72 -20.89 -10.63 10.64
N ARG A 73 -21.05 -10.06 9.43
CA ARG A 73 -20.10 -10.25 8.33
C ARG A 73 -19.40 -8.94 7.98
N ALA A 74 -18.14 -9.05 7.56
CA ALA A 74 -17.34 -7.92 7.10
C ALA A 74 -16.74 -8.18 5.71
N VAL A 75 -16.61 -7.11 4.93
CA VAL A 75 -15.86 -7.13 3.66
C VAL A 75 -14.68 -6.17 3.72
N TYR A 76 -13.52 -6.65 3.27
CA TYR A 76 -12.34 -5.83 3.04
C TYR A 76 -12.09 -5.71 1.56
N THR A 77 -12.12 -4.49 1.03
CA THR A 77 -11.87 -4.22 -0.38
C THR A 77 -10.47 -3.66 -0.58
N ALA A 78 -9.81 -4.07 -1.65
CA ALA A 78 -8.53 -3.52 -2.08
C ALA A 78 -8.56 -3.20 -3.58
N PRO A 79 -7.80 -2.19 -4.05
CA PRO A 79 -7.83 -1.78 -5.46
C PRO A 79 -7.22 -2.80 -6.41
N LEU A 80 -6.32 -3.67 -5.95
CA LEU A 80 -5.56 -4.56 -6.85
C LEU A 80 -5.69 -6.00 -6.41
N LYS A 81 -5.83 -6.90 -7.39
CA LYS A 81 -5.90 -8.36 -7.16
C LYS A 81 -4.73 -8.87 -6.32
N ALA A 82 -3.52 -8.38 -6.57
CA ALA A 82 -2.34 -8.76 -5.80
C ALA A 82 -2.47 -8.37 -4.31
N LEU A 83 -3.00 -7.19 -4.04
CA LEU A 83 -3.27 -6.72 -2.67
C LEU A 83 -4.39 -7.51 -2.02
N SER A 84 -5.48 -7.81 -2.74
CA SER A 84 -6.55 -8.67 -2.25
C SER A 84 -6.03 -10.07 -1.90
N ASN A 85 -5.17 -10.68 -2.73
CA ASN A 85 -4.57 -11.98 -2.43
C ASN A 85 -3.68 -11.93 -1.19
N ALA A 86 -2.84 -10.90 -1.05
CA ALA A 86 -2.00 -10.73 0.13
C ALA A 86 -2.84 -10.58 1.41
N LYS A 87 -3.90 -9.77 1.37
CA LYS A 87 -4.84 -9.59 2.49
C LYS A 87 -5.64 -10.82 2.81
N TYR A 88 -6.04 -11.60 1.81
CA TYR A 88 -6.67 -12.90 2.02
C TYR A 88 -5.78 -13.86 2.80
N THR A 89 -4.50 -13.99 2.41
CA THR A 89 -3.54 -14.82 3.17
C THR A 89 -3.31 -14.29 4.58
N GLU A 90 -3.16 -12.97 4.74
CA GLU A 90 -2.98 -12.34 6.05
C GLU A 90 -4.18 -12.59 6.97
N PHE A 91 -5.40 -12.45 6.45
CA PHE A 91 -6.62 -12.61 7.23
C PHE A 91 -6.90 -14.08 7.56
N LYS A 92 -6.66 -15.02 6.63
CA LYS A 92 -6.72 -16.45 6.96
C LYS A 92 -5.84 -16.79 8.16
N ASN A 93 -4.60 -16.33 8.16
CA ASN A 93 -3.66 -16.59 9.27
C ASN A 93 -4.09 -15.94 10.60
N LYS A 94 -4.91 -14.88 10.56
CA LYS A 94 -5.33 -14.13 11.75
C LYS A 94 -6.69 -14.56 12.31
N PHE A 95 -7.57 -15.11 11.49
CA PHE A 95 -8.97 -15.34 11.83
C PHE A 95 -9.42 -16.79 11.71
N GLU A 96 -8.70 -17.64 10.96
CA GLU A 96 -9.01 -19.07 10.92
C GLU A 96 -8.24 -19.83 12.01
N PRO A 97 -8.84 -20.89 12.59
CA PRO A 97 -10.07 -21.55 12.17
C PRO A 97 -11.39 -20.93 12.70
N GLU A 98 -11.32 -19.94 13.58
CA GLU A 98 -12.48 -19.41 14.31
C GLU A 98 -13.53 -18.76 13.38
N HIS A 99 -13.07 -17.98 12.41
CA HIS A 99 -13.90 -17.29 11.43
C HIS A 99 -13.37 -17.54 10.01
N ARG A 100 -14.21 -18.15 9.17
CA ARG A 100 -13.87 -18.43 7.76
C ARG A 100 -13.57 -17.13 7.00
N VAL A 101 -12.57 -17.19 6.12
CA VAL A 101 -12.18 -16.07 5.26
C VAL A 101 -12.32 -16.46 3.79
N GLY A 102 -13.10 -15.67 3.04
CA GLY A 102 -13.32 -15.82 1.60
C GLY A 102 -12.53 -14.82 0.75
N LEU A 103 -12.47 -15.10 -0.55
CA LEU A 103 -11.85 -14.23 -1.56
C LEU A 103 -12.76 -14.07 -2.77
N LEU A 104 -13.06 -12.82 -3.15
CA LEU A 104 -13.83 -12.45 -4.32
C LEU A 104 -13.04 -11.50 -5.24
N THR A 105 -12.44 -12.06 -6.28
CA THR A 105 -11.82 -11.30 -7.38
C THR A 105 -12.50 -11.63 -8.70
N GLY A 106 -12.23 -10.85 -9.75
CA GLY A 106 -12.84 -11.10 -11.07
C GLY A 106 -12.46 -12.44 -11.71
N ASP A 107 -11.44 -13.12 -11.18
CA ASP A 107 -10.95 -14.42 -11.65
C ASP A 107 -11.15 -15.57 -10.64
N ARG A 108 -11.35 -15.27 -9.35
CA ARG A 108 -11.44 -16.28 -8.29
C ARG A 108 -12.57 -15.94 -7.34
N LYS A 109 -13.41 -16.95 -7.05
CA LYS A 109 -14.45 -16.90 -6.03
C LYS A 109 -14.24 -18.07 -5.07
N ILE A 110 -13.86 -17.77 -3.85
CA ILE A 110 -13.54 -18.74 -2.79
C ILE A 110 -14.37 -18.36 -1.58
N GLU A 111 -15.17 -19.30 -1.07
CA GLU A 111 -15.95 -19.14 0.17
C GLU A 111 -16.67 -17.78 0.27
N GLY A 112 -17.44 -17.44 -0.77
CA GLY A 112 -18.12 -16.14 -0.84
C GLY A 112 -19.15 -15.93 0.27
N ASP A 113 -19.56 -16.98 0.97
CA ASP A 113 -20.45 -16.97 2.14
C ASP A 113 -19.72 -16.85 3.48
N ALA A 114 -18.38 -16.73 3.47
CA ALA A 114 -17.56 -16.58 4.67
C ALA A 114 -17.93 -15.35 5.53
N ALA A 115 -17.59 -15.41 6.82
CA ALA A 115 -17.81 -14.30 7.76
C ALA A 115 -16.99 -13.06 7.38
N ILE A 116 -15.77 -13.30 6.90
CA ILE A 116 -14.86 -12.27 6.40
C ILE A 116 -14.66 -12.51 4.90
N VAL A 117 -14.85 -11.47 4.09
CA VAL A 117 -14.59 -11.57 2.64
C VAL A 117 -13.56 -10.53 2.24
N VAL A 118 -12.48 -10.96 1.59
CA VAL A 118 -11.56 -10.05 0.91
C VAL A 118 -11.98 -9.95 -0.55
N ALA A 119 -12.12 -8.74 -1.08
CA ALA A 119 -12.55 -8.51 -2.46
C ALA A 119 -11.69 -7.45 -3.16
N THR A 120 -11.69 -7.47 -4.49
CA THR A 120 -11.35 -6.25 -5.25
C THR A 120 -12.53 -5.27 -5.18
N THR A 121 -12.26 -3.96 -5.09
CA THR A 121 -13.32 -2.94 -4.99
C THR A 121 -14.35 -3.04 -6.12
N GLU A 122 -13.92 -3.35 -7.34
CA GLU A 122 -14.80 -3.55 -8.49
C GLU A 122 -15.80 -4.70 -8.28
N ILE A 123 -15.35 -5.79 -7.65
CA ILE A 123 -16.19 -6.97 -7.42
C ILE A 123 -17.16 -6.72 -6.28
N TYR A 124 -16.73 -6.02 -5.23
CA TYR A 124 -17.64 -5.54 -4.20
C TYR A 124 -18.73 -4.63 -4.78
N ARG A 125 -18.34 -3.61 -5.57
CA ARG A 125 -19.28 -2.73 -6.28
C ARG A 125 -20.26 -3.54 -7.13
N ASN A 126 -19.76 -4.55 -7.85
CA ASN A 126 -20.63 -5.40 -8.68
C ASN A 126 -21.66 -6.18 -7.84
N GLU A 127 -21.29 -6.69 -6.66
CA GLU A 127 -22.25 -7.34 -5.74
C GLU A 127 -23.37 -6.36 -5.35
N LEU A 128 -23.07 -5.07 -5.17
CA LEU A 128 -24.07 -4.05 -4.79
C LEU A 128 -25.14 -3.76 -5.86
N TYR A 129 -24.96 -4.21 -7.11
CA TYR A 129 -26.05 -4.13 -8.10
C TYR A 129 -27.13 -5.20 -7.89
N ASP A 130 -26.81 -6.29 -7.20
CA ASP A 130 -27.82 -7.27 -6.77
C ASP A 130 -28.43 -6.82 -5.44
N LEU A 131 -29.73 -6.49 -5.46
CA LEU A 131 -30.46 -6.06 -4.28
C LEU A 131 -30.43 -7.10 -3.14
N LYS A 132 -30.26 -8.38 -3.45
CA LYS A 132 -30.17 -9.45 -2.44
C LYS A 132 -28.85 -9.44 -1.68
N GLU A 133 -27.79 -8.97 -2.32
CA GLU A 133 -26.45 -8.89 -1.74
C GLU A 133 -26.24 -7.57 -0.97
N ARG A 134 -27.12 -6.57 -1.18
CA ARG A 134 -27.07 -5.31 -0.43
C ARG A 134 -27.33 -5.55 1.06
N GLY A 135 -26.41 -5.05 1.89
CA GLY A 135 -26.54 -5.11 3.34
C GLY A 135 -26.14 -6.43 3.98
N ARG A 136 -25.56 -7.37 3.22
CA ARG A 136 -25.02 -8.62 3.77
C ARG A 136 -23.79 -8.44 4.68
N TYR A 137 -23.17 -7.26 4.67
CA TYR A 137 -22.01 -6.93 5.48
C TYR A 137 -22.36 -5.80 6.44
N SER A 138 -22.08 -5.97 7.74
CA SER A 138 -22.22 -4.92 8.74
C SER A 138 -21.07 -3.92 8.70
N LEU A 139 -19.89 -4.36 8.23
CA LEU A 139 -18.71 -3.52 8.04
C LEU A 139 -18.17 -3.66 6.62
N VAL A 140 -17.84 -2.51 6.03
CA VAL A 140 -17.21 -2.41 4.71
C VAL A 140 -15.94 -1.60 4.85
N VAL A 141 -14.79 -2.26 4.64
CA VAL A 141 -13.49 -1.59 4.60
C VAL A 141 -13.15 -1.22 3.16
N LEU A 142 -13.05 0.07 2.88
CA LEU A 142 -12.63 0.65 1.61
C LEU A 142 -11.16 1.07 1.72
N ASP A 143 -10.25 0.18 1.34
CA ASP A 143 -8.82 0.46 1.33
C ASP A 143 -8.42 1.32 0.13
N GLU A 144 -7.32 2.05 0.29
CA GLU A 144 -6.79 3.01 -0.68
C GLU A 144 -7.85 3.99 -1.19
N PHE A 145 -8.64 4.56 -0.28
CA PHE A 145 -9.77 5.45 -0.59
C PHE A 145 -9.39 6.71 -1.37
N HIS A 146 -8.10 7.08 -1.44
CA HIS A 146 -7.61 8.13 -2.33
C HIS A 146 -7.84 7.85 -3.82
N TYR A 147 -8.10 6.60 -4.22
CA TYR A 147 -8.54 6.27 -5.59
C TYR A 147 -9.88 6.91 -5.97
N LEU A 148 -10.63 7.46 -5.01
CA LEU A 148 -11.81 8.30 -5.28
C LEU A 148 -11.49 9.46 -6.26
N ALA A 149 -10.27 10.01 -6.21
CA ALA A 149 -9.84 11.08 -7.11
C ALA A 149 -9.33 10.59 -8.48
N ASP A 150 -9.26 9.27 -8.71
CA ASP A 150 -8.79 8.71 -9.98
C ASP A 150 -9.86 8.88 -11.07
N ALA A 151 -9.49 9.47 -12.21
CA ALA A 151 -10.45 9.79 -13.28
C ALA A 151 -11.11 8.56 -13.93
N GLN A 152 -10.47 7.39 -13.88
CA GLN A 152 -11.02 6.17 -14.49
C GLN A 152 -11.62 5.23 -13.45
N ARG A 153 -11.03 5.16 -12.26
CA ARG A 153 -11.38 4.20 -11.22
C ARG A 153 -12.20 4.81 -10.09
N GLY A 154 -12.16 6.13 -9.91
CA GLY A 154 -12.94 6.88 -8.91
C GLY A 154 -14.42 6.52 -8.87
N PRO A 155 -15.11 6.37 -10.03
CA PRO A 155 -16.51 5.98 -10.06
C PRO A 155 -16.80 4.66 -9.31
N VAL A 156 -15.84 3.73 -9.24
CA VAL A 156 -16.01 2.47 -8.50
C VAL A 156 -16.07 2.72 -6.99
N TRP A 157 -15.27 3.65 -6.46
CA TRP A 157 -15.31 4.03 -5.04
C TRP A 157 -16.55 4.86 -4.74
N GLU A 158 -16.90 5.80 -5.62
CA GLU A 158 -18.14 6.60 -5.50
C GLU A 158 -19.37 5.71 -5.41
N GLU A 159 -19.53 4.80 -6.37
CA GLU A 159 -20.65 3.86 -6.41
C GLU A 159 -20.64 2.90 -5.21
N SER A 160 -19.46 2.49 -4.75
CA SER A 160 -19.35 1.66 -3.54
C SER A 160 -19.94 2.38 -2.34
N VAL A 161 -19.58 3.65 -2.10
CA VAL A 161 -20.12 4.47 -1.00
C VAL A 161 -21.63 4.68 -1.13
N ILE A 162 -22.09 5.03 -2.34
CA ILE A 162 -23.51 5.34 -2.63
C ILE A 162 -24.39 4.10 -2.44
N LEU A 163 -23.94 2.95 -2.94
CA LEU A 163 -24.74 1.73 -3.00
C LEU A 163 -24.61 0.84 -1.76
N SER A 164 -23.56 1.01 -0.95
CA SER A 164 -23.44 0.31 0.34
C SER A 164 -24.67 0.59 1.19
N ALA A 165 -25.24 -0.46 1.81
CA ALA A 165 -26.44 -0.30 2.63
C ALA A 165 -26.18 0.69 3.78
N ARG A 166 -27.21 1.45 4.14
CA ARG A 166 -27.15 2.36 5.30
C ARG A 166 -27.01 1.62 6.62
N SER A 167 -27.28 0.31 6.68
CA SER A 167 -27.01 -0.52 7.86
C SER A 167 -25.54 -0.92 8.00
N SER A 168 -24.73 -0.75 6.94
CA SER A 168 -23.30 -1.03 6.95
C SER A 168 -22.51 0.19 7.44
N THR A 169 -21.60 -0.02 8.39
CA THR A 169 -20.60 0.98 8.78
C THR A 169 -19.45 0.97 7.77
N LEU A 170 -19.04 2.14 7.30
CA LEU A 170 -17.92 2.29 6.38
C LEU A 170 -16.62 2.63 7.13
N LEU A 171 -15.57 1.84 6.90
CA LEU A 171 -14.19 2.20 7.26
C LEU A 171 -13.42 2.54 5.99
N MET A 172 -13.09 3.80 5.80
CA MET A 172 -12.37 4.30 4.62
C MET A 172 -10.92 4.57 4.99
N LEU A 173 -9.98 3.83 4.41
CA LEU A 173 -8.55 3.95 4.71
C LEU A 173 -7.84 4.65 3.56
N SER A 174 -7.12 5.73 3.85
CA SER A 174 -6.41 6.50 2.84
C SER A 174 -5.01 6.91 3.29
N ALA A 175 -4.09 6.99 2.31
CA ALA A 175 -2.75 7.53 2.51
C ALA A 175 -2.73 9.07 2.52
N SER A 176 -3.56 9.70 1.69
CA SER A 176 -3.59 11.15 1.51
C SER A 176 -4.91 11.61 0.90
N ILE A 177 -5.58 12.56 1.56
CA ILE A 177 -6.72 13.32 1.02
C ILE A 177 -6.57 14.75 1.54
N SER A 178 -6.48 15.73 0.66
CA SER A 178 -6.29 17.14 1.05
C SER A 178 -7.60 17.84 1.43
N ASN A 179 -8.74 17.41 0.87
CA ASN A 179 -10.08 17.96 1.10
C ASN A 179 -10.96 17.01 1.92
N ALA A 180 -10.41 16.43 2.98
CA ALA A 180 -11.07 15.40 3.81
C ALA A 180 -12.47 15.80 4.29
N GLN A 181 -12.65 17.06 4.71
CA GLN A 181 -13.94 17.56 5.18
C GLN A 181 -15.00 17.52 4.08
N GLN A 182 -14.69 17.99 2.87
CA GLN A 182 -15.63 17.95 1.74
C GLN A 182 -16.05 16.52 1.38
N VAL A 183 -15.10 15.59 1.48
CA VAL A 183 -15.38 14.17 1.24
C VAL A 183 -16.31 13.61 2.32
N ALA A 184 -16.06 13.92 3.60
CA ALA A 184 -16.91 13.51 4.70
C ALA A 184 -18.32 14.09 4.61
N ASP A 185 -18.45 15.39 4.27
CA ASP A 185 -19.72 16.08 4.07
C ASP A 185 -20.53 15.42 2.93
N TRP A 186 -19.88 15.12 1.81
CA TRP A 186 -20.50 14.42 0.69
C TRP A 186 -21.01 13.01 1.07
N ILE A 187 -20.22 12.25 1.83
CA ILE A 187 -20.62 10.93 2.33
C ILE A 187 -21.82 11.07 3.27
N HIS A 188 -21.78 12.06 4.17
CA HIS A 188 -22.87 12.36 5.10
C HIS A 188 -24.17 12.66 4.35
N ASP A 189 -24.14 13.54 3.36
CA ASP A 189 -25.31 13.94 2.58
C ASP A 189 -25.99 12.77 1.86
N ILE A 190 -25.19 11.85 1.30
CA ILE A 190 -25.71 10.70 0.54
C ILE A 190 -26.25 9.60 1.47
N ARG A 191 -25.47 9.28 2.52
CA ARG A 191 -25.78 8.14 3.40
C ARG A 191 -26.70 8.51 4.55
N GLY A 192 -26.75 9.78 4.94
CA GLY A 192 -27.44 10.26 6.14
C GLY A 192 -26.84 9.73 7.44
N ARG A 193 -25.53 9.44 7.44
CA ARG A 193 -24.77 8.91 8.59
C ARG A 193 -23.69 9.90 8.99
N GLU A 194 -23.38 9.98 10.29
CA GLU A 194 -22.22 10.76 10.75
C GLU A 194 -20.94 10.16 10.17
N VAL A 195 -19.99 11.03 9.80
CA VAL A 195 -18.67 10.64 9.29
C VAL A 195 -17.58 11.24 10.17
N ARG A 196 -16.82 10.41 10.87
CA ARG A 196 -15.65 10.85 11.66
C ARG A 196 -14.41 10.86 10.77
N ILE A 197 -13.66 11.95 10.79
CA ILE A 197 -12.34 12.04 10.15
C ILE A 197 -11.28 11.82 11.22
N VAL A 198 -10.41 10.83 11.03
CA VAL A 198 -9.26 10.58 11.89
C VAL A 198 -8.00 10.72 11.04
N SER A 199 -7.13 11.66 11.36
CA SER A 199 -5.96 11.95 10.53
C SER A 199 -4.67 12.17 11.30
N ILE A 200 -3.58 11.65 10.77
CA ILE A 200 -2.22 11.95 11.23
C ILE A 200 -1.35 12.37 10.04
N GLN A 201 -0.48 13.35 10.27
CA GLN A 201 0.47 13.80 9.24
C GLN A 201 1.87 13.24 9.43
N GLU A 202 2.27 12.98 10.68
CA GLU A 202 3.59 12.47 11.02
C GLU A 202 3.72 10.99 10.65
N ARG A 203 4.87 10.63 10.05
CA ARG A 203 5.18 9.23 9.73
C ARG A 203 5.78 8.55 10.96
N PRO A 204 5.26 7.40 11.40
CA PRO A 204 5.85 6.65 12.51
C PRO A 204 7.29 6.17 12.22
N VAL A 205 7.59 5.94 10.94
CA VAL A 205 8.94 5.59 10.48
C VAL A 205 9.49 6.71 9.59
N GLU A 206 10.60 7.30 10.04
CA GLU A 206 11.31 8.37 9.34
C GLU A 206 11.79 7.88 7.95
N LEU A 207 11.63 8.74 6.94
CA LEU A 207 12.24 8.51 5.63
C LEU A 207 13.53 9.32 5.51
N ARG A 208 14.63 8.63 5.21
CA ARG A 208 15.93 9.26 4.94
C ARG A 208 16.31 9.09 3.48
N LEU A 209 16.52 10.20 2.78
CA LEU A 209 16.83 10.19 1.35
C LEU A 209 18.34 10.06 1.12
N ALA A 210 18.71 9.13 0.24
CA ALA A 210 20.10 8.84 -0.09
C ALA A 210 20.32 8.83 -1.60
N PHE A 211 21.52 9.18 -2.03
CA PHE A 211 21.99 9.12 -3.40
C PHE A 211 23.11 8.10 -3.53
N LEU A 212 23.04 7.21 -4.53
CA LEU A 212 24.09 6.26 -4.85
C LEU A 212 25.07 6.89 -5.83
N HIS A 213 26.13 7.51 -5.31
CA HIS A 213 27.19 8.12 -6.11
C HIS A 213 28.18 7.06 -6.62
N PRO A 214 28.60 7.08 -7.90
CA PRO A 214 29.49 6.05 -8.46
C PRO A 214 30.89 6.02 -7.81
N GLU A 215 31.38 7.17 -7.35
CA GLU A 215 32.70 7.29 -6.69
C GLU A 215 32.60 7.22 -5.17
N TYR A 216 31.50 7.71 -4.60
CA TYR A 216 31.36 7.93 -3.16
C TYR A 216 30.35 6.98 -2.51
N GLY A 217 29.83 5.99 -3.24
CA GLY A 217 28.81 5.07 -2.73
C GLY A 217 27.56 5.79 -2.25
N VAL A 218 26.90 5.25 -1.22
CA VAL A 218 25.70 5.86 -0.62
C VAL A 218 26.09 7.13 0.13
N ILE A 219 25.51 8.26 -0.25
CA ILE A 219 25.64 9.54 0.44
C ILE A 219 24.24 10.10 0.70
N PRO A 220 24.02 10.98 1.70
CA PRO A 220 22.72 11.60 1.88
C PRO A 220 22.36 12.45 0.66
N LEU A 221 21.08 12.51 0.32
CA LEU A 221 20.59 13.36 -0.77
C LEU A 221 20.63 14.83 -0.38
N GLU A 222 20.17 15.13 0.84
CA GLU A 222 20.01 16.47 1.40
C GLU A 222 20.78 16.61 2.71
N ASN A 223 21.27 17.82 2.99
CA ASN A 223 21.85 18.18 4.28
C ASN A 223 20.75 18.49 5.31
N GLU A 224 21.16 18.85 6.54
CA GLU A 224 20.24 19.18 7.64
C GLU A 224 19.35 20.40 7.37
N ASN A 225 19.70 21.23 6.38
CA ASN A 225 18.93 22.39 5.94
C ASN A 225 18.06 22.09 4.71
N HIS A 226 17.84 20.81 4.36
CA HIS A 226 17.14 20.37 3.16
C HIS A 226 17.76 20.82 1.83
N GLU A 227 19.05 21.17 1.84
CA GLU A 227 19.77 21.51 0.62
C GLU A 227 20.43 20.25 0.03
N ILE A 228 20.25 20.04 -1.28
CA ILE A 228 20.90 18.93 -1.98
C ILE A 228 22.43 19.00 -1.80
N PHE A 229 23.04 17.87 -1.44
CA PHE A 229 24.49 17.73 -1.27
C PHE A 229 25.25 18.18 -2.52
N THR A 230 26.39 18.86 -2.33
CA THR A 230 27.20 19.41 -3.42
C THR A 230 27.65 18.34 -4.41
N GLU A 231 28.04 17.16 -3.91
CA GLU A 231 28.44 16.00 -4.71
C GLU A 231 27.31 15.52 -5.64
N VAL A 232 26.06 15.56 -5.14
CA VAL A 232 24.88 15.22 -5.94
C VAL A 232 24.67 16.26 -7.04
N LYS A 233 24.78 17.55 -6.70
CA LYS A 233 24.67 18.66 -7.68
C LYS A 233 25.76 18.55 -8.76
N GLU A 234 27.00 18.31 -8.38
CA GLU A 234 28.14 18.16 -9.30
C GLU A 234 27.97 16.98 -10.25
N PHE A 235 27.50 15.84 -9.75
CA PHE A 235 27.20 14.67 -10.57
C PHE A 235 26.22 14.99 -11.71
N TYR A 236 25.10 15.65 -11.39
CA TYR A 236 24.10 16.03 -12.40
C TYR A 236 24.55 17.19 -13.29
N ALA A 237 25.36 18.13 -12.78
CA ALA A 237 25.94 19.20 -13.59
C ALA A 237 26.90 18.65 -14.66
N GLY A 238 27.76 17.69 -14.29
CA GLY A 238 28.68 17.01 -15.21
C GLY A 238 27.98 16.12 -16.23
N ALA A 239 26.77 15.64 -15.93
CA ALA A 239 25.93 14.89 -16.87
C ALA A 239 25.31 15.77 -17.97
N LYS A 240 25.06 17.06 -17.70
CA LYS A 240 24.51 18.01 -18.68
C LYS A 240 25.56 18.58 -19.65
N SER A 241 26.82 18.68 -19.21
CA SER A 241 27.92 19.25 -20.01
C SER A 241 28.69 18.24 -20.87
N GLY A 242 28.47 16.93 -20.66
CA GLY A 242 29.16 15.89 -21.42
C GLY A 242 28.21 14.76 -21.77
N GLY A 243 27.90 14.60 -23.06
CA GLY A 243 27.19 13.45 -23.62
C GLY A 243 27.97 12.14 -23.37
N ARG A 244 27.88 11.61 -22.15
CA ARG A 244 28.37 10.27 -21.83
C ARG A 244 27.27 9.28 -22.20
N ARG A 245 27.38 8.75 -23.43
CA ARG A 245 26.82 7.44 -23.79
C ARG A 245 27.11 6.48 -22.64
N GLY A 246 26.06 6.05 -21.94
CA GLY A 246 26.16 4.99 -20.96
C GLY A 246 26.83 3.78 -21.60
N LYS A 247 27.99 3.38 -21.10
CA LYS A 247 28.47 2.00 -21.25
C LYS A 247 27.57 1.13 -20.39
N GLY A 248 26.34 0.89 -20.88
CA GLY A 248 25.54 -0.24 -20.45
C GLY A 248 26.35 -1.50 -20.73
N GLY A 249 26.59 -2.28 -19.68
CA GLY A 249 27.34 -3.53 -19.75
C GLY A 249 26.65 -4.53 -20.68
N ARG A 250 27.04 -4.56 -21.95
CA ARG A 250 26.90 -5.76 -22.78
C ARG A 250 27.95 -6.76 -22.29
N ARG A 251 27.58 -7.59 -21.31
CA ARG A 251 28.25 -8.88 -21.10
C ARG A 251 28.11 -9.68 -22.39
N ARG A 252 29.20 -9.73 -23.17
CA ARG A 252 29.36 -10.60 -24.33
C ARG A 252 29.49 -12.02 -23.78
N TYR A 253 28.46 -12.84 -23.95
CA TYR A 253 28.52 -14.27 -23.69
C TYR A 253 29.54 -14.88 -24.68
N GLN A 254 30.75 -15.18 -24.22
CA GLN A 254 31.74 -15.94 -24.98
C GLN A 254 31.33 -17.41 -24.94
N GLY A 255 30.52 -17.82 -25.91
CA GLY A 255 30.34 -19.24 -26.24
C GLY A 255 31.62 -19.76 -26.90
N GLY A 256 32.33 -20.66 -26.22
CA GLY A 256 33.55 -21.27 -26.71
C GLY A 256 33.31 -22.11 -27.97
N ARG A 257 34.05 -21.80 -29.04
CA ARG A 257 34.30 -22.73 -30.15
C ARG A 257 35.50 -23.62 -29.77
N LYS A 258 35.27 -24.92 -29.61
CA LYS A 258 36.28 -25.95 -29.90
C LYS A 258 35.79 -26.73 -31.12
N GLY A 259 36.63 -26.74 -32.16
CA GLY A 259 36.37 -27.40 -33.43
C GLY A 259 36.89 -28.84 -33.49
N GLY A 260 36.45 -29.51 -34.56
CA GLY A 260 36.97 -30.76 -35.13
C GLY A 260 35.97 -31.23 -36.20
N ARG A 261 36.21 -30.97 -37.50
CA ARG A 261 36.65 -31.94 -38.55
C ARG A 261 35.95 -33.30 -38.41
N SER A 262 35.37 -33.95 -39.41
CA SER A 262 35.36 -33.86 -40.88
C SER A 262 34.50 -35.03 -41.37
N GLY A 263 33.81 -34.93 -42.51
CA GLY A 263 33.21 -36.14 -43.11
C GLY A 263 32.22 -35.87 -44.23
N SER A 264 32.67 -36.10 -45.47
CA SER A 264 31.94 -36.06 -46.73
C SER A 264 30.77 -37.05 -46.82
N GLY A 265 29.71 -36.71 -47.56
CA GLY A 265 28.66 -37.67 -47.91
C GLY A 265 27.53 -37.18 -48.81
N LYS A 266 27.80 -37.10 -50.11
CA LYS A 266 26.90 -37.20 -51.29
C LYS A 266 25.39 -37.50 -51.12
N LYS A 267 24.61 -36.72 -51.91
CA LYS A 267 23.54 -37.06 -52.88
C LYS A 267 22.20 -37.69 -52.43
N LYS A 268 21.14 -37.08 -52.98
CA LYS A 268 19.86 -37.63 -53.50
C LYS A 268 18.95 -38.27 -52.44
N ARG A 269 17.65 -38.01 -52.36
CA ARG A 269 16.61 -37.64 -53.33
C ARG A 269 15.56 -36.80 -52.60
#